data_AF-A0A3D4INX7-F1
#
_entry.id   AF-A0A3D4INX7-F1
#
_cell.length_a   1.000
_cell.length_b   1.000
_cell.length_c   1.000
_cell.angle_alpha   90.00
_cell.angle_beta   90.00
_cell.angle_gamma   90.00
#
_symmetry.space_group_name_H-M   'P 1'
#
loop_
_entity.id
_entity.type
_entity.pdbx_description
1 polymer ?
#
loop_
_entity_poly.entity_id
_entity_poly.type
_entity_poly.pdbx_seq_one_letter_code
_entity_poly.pdbx_strand_id
1 'polypeptide(L)'
;MAFPMKIKLYVFLLLSLILFESCSSGKAAYKKGDYYEAVLAAVQRLRGKPDHKKSKEVLKLSYQMAIEYLETDAQNQIASNANFKYKTAVSNYQKINHLYEEIRTSPGALRVIPKPISKYDELTNVKAKAAEETYEAGIQALLKNTREDAKQAYYLFNDANNFSPGYREAIEMIEQARYNATLKVVVQPSLINYSDWNFEPVVFGYTENMFVKFYTPRQAEEQQLKKVDQYIKVIVNGYQEGRPVVTSKTESFTDSVKTGEKTVKGEKIPVYTKVSATLTTYTKKITGRGSINLIITDADSRAELRNSDIIADETWTDSWGTYKGDVRALSDRDKKLCEKREPYPDRNYLENRTRKELDNRLSNEMRNFYSRY
;
A
#
# COMPACT_ATOMS: atom_id res chain seq x y z
N MET A 1 20.63 -6.90 -23.29
CA MET A 1 21.03 -5.48 -23.50
C MET A 1 22.26 -5.21 -22.65
N ALA A 2 23.43 -5.03 -23.27
CA ALA A 2 24.67 -4.72 -22.56
C ALA A 2 24.63 -3.27 -22.06
N PHE A 3 24.55 -3.06 -20.76
CA PHE A 3 24.68 -1.71 -20.18
C PHE A 3 26.06 -1.13 -20.54
N PRO A 4 26.14 0.12 -21.01
CA PRO A 4 27.41 0.72 -21.42
C PRO A 4 28.35 0.81 -20.22
N MET A 5 29.62 0.43 -20.43
CA MET A 5 30.66 0.29 -19.40
C MET A 5 30.82 1.53 -18.49
N LYS A 6 30.50 2.72 -19.00
CA LYS A 6 30.49 3.98 -18.23
C LYS A 6 29.39 4.03 -17.17
N ILE A 7 28.19 3.49 -17.43
CA ILE A 7 27.10 3.44 -16.45
C ILE A 7 27.44 2.49 -15.31
N LYS A 8 28.11 1.36 -15.59
CA LYS A 8 28.62 0.46 -14.53
C LYS A 8 29.67 1.16 -13.65
N LEU A 9 30.54 1.98 -14.24
CA LEU A 9 31.53 2.76 -13.51
C LEU A 9 30.87 3.83 -12.62
N TYR A 10 29.84 4.53 -13.11
CA TYR A 10 29.09 5.52 -12.32
C TYR A 10 28.25 4.86 -11.22
N VAL A 11 27.60 3.72 -11.49
CA VAL A 11 26.89 2.95 -10.45
C VAL A 11 27.86 2.42 -9.40
N PHE A 12 29.05 1.96 -9.79
CA PHE A 12 30.09 1.53 -8.85
C PHE A 12 30.65 2.69 -8.02
N LEU A 13 30.84 3.87 -8.61
CA LEU A 13 31.26 5.09 -7.91
C LEU A 13 30.16 5.60 -6.95
N LEU A 14 28.89 5.55 -7.36
CA LEU A 14 27.74 5.96 -6.54
C LEU A 14 27.50 4.96 -5.39
N LEU A 15 27.64 3.65 -5.63
CA LEU A 15 27.62 2.63 -4.57
C LEU A 15 28.80 2.80 -3.60
N SER A 16 29.98 3.16 -4.11
CA SER A 16 31.15 3.41 -3.27
C SER A 16 30.97 4.64 -2.37
N LEU A 17 30.32 5.71 -2.85
CA LEU A 17 30.02 6.90 -2.05
C LEU A 17 29.05 6.60 -0.90
N ILE A 18 28.05 5.73 -1.14
CA ILE A 18 27.10 5.29 -0.11
C ILE A 18 27.81 4.45 0.97
N LEU A 19 28.86 3.70 0.62
CA LEU A 19 29.63 2.89 1.57
C LEU A 19 30.61 3.71 2.44
N PHE A 20 30.96 4.95 2.05
CA PHE A 20 31.89 5.81 2.79
C PHE A 20 31.24 6.75 3.83
N GLU A 21 29.92 6.97 3.80
CA GLU A 21 29.23 7.77 4.84
C GLU A 21 29.18 7.07 6.19
N SER A 22 29.30 5.74 6.21
CA SER A 22 29.35 4.97 7.44
C SER A 22 30.60 5.23 8.28
N CYS A 23 31.61 5.96 7.78
CA CYS A 23 32.89 6.23 8.47
C CYS A 23 33.00 7.65 9.06
N SER A 24 32.17 8.61 8.63
CA SER A 24 32.10 9.97 9.18
C SER A 24 30.90 10.21 10.12
N SER A 25 29.85 9.38 10.02
CA SER A 25 28.56 9.57 10.71
C SER A 25 28.67 9.78 12.22
N GLY A 26 29.30 8.88 12.99
CA GLY A 26 29.39 9.03 14.45
C GLY A 26 30.12 10.29 14.97
N LYS A 27 31.16 10.76 14.27
CA LYS A 27 31.85 12.02 14.65
C LYS A 27 31.00 13.25 14.27
N ALA A 28 30.23 13.16 13.20
CA ALA A 28 29.28 14.20 12.81
C ALA A 28 28.08 14.25 13.78
N ALA A 29 27.54 13.10 14.20
CA ALA A 29 26.46 13.00 15.19
C ALA A 29 26.88 13.64 16.53
N TYR A 30 28.07 13.28 17.04
CA TYR A 30 28.64 13.89 18.24
C TYR A 30 28.75 15.42 18.12
N LYS A 31 29.26 15.93 17.00
CA LYS A 31 29.38 17.38 16.75
C LYS A 31 28.03 18.10 16.67
N LYS A 32 26.95 17.38 16.39
CA LYS A 32 25.58 17.90 16.33
C LYS A 32 24.84 17.75 17.66
N GLY A 33 25.48 17.21 18.71
CA GLY A 33 24.85 16.95 20.01
C GLY A 33 24.05 15.66 20.08
N ASP A 34 24.07 14.82 19.04
CA ASP A 34 23.41 13.52 19.02
C ASP A 34 24.35 12.43 19.57
N TYR A 35 24.47 12.41 20.89
CA TYR A 35 25.38 11.50 21.58
C TYR A 35 24.94 10.03 21.49
N TYR A 36 23.64 9.76 21.45
CA TYR A 36 23.11 8.40 21.34
C TYR A 36 23.52 7.74 20.01
N GLU A 37 23.28 8.41 18.88
CA GLU A 37 23.67 7.90 17.56
C GLU A 37 25.20 7.85 17.41
N ALA A 38 25.93 8.78 18.03
CA ALA A 38 27.39 8.75 18.04
C ALA A 38 27.95 7.48 18.71
N VAL A 39 27.35 7.06 19.84
CA VAL A 39 27.69 5.82 20.53
C VAL A 39 27.38 4.61 19.65
N LEU A 40 26.16 4.51 19.11
CA LEU A 40 25.76 3.37 18.27
C LEU A 40 26.66 3.21 17.05
N ALA A 41 26.94 4.30 16.34
CA ALA A 41 27.84 4.27 15.19
C ALA A 41 29.28 3.88 15.57
N ALA A 42 29.76 4.29 16.75
CA ALA A 42 31.08 3.90 17.23
C ALA A 42 31.14 2.40 17.62
N VAL A 43 30.13 1.91 18.33
CA VAL A 43 30.02 0.50 18.73
C VAL A 43 29.94 -0.42 17.51
N GLN A 44 29.10 -0.08 16.53
CA GLN A 44 28.94 -0.85 15.30
C GLN A 44 30.26 -0.96 14.52
N ARG A 45 31.04 0.12 14.43
CA ARG A 45 32.36 0.08 13.81
C ARG A 45 33.36 -0.76 14.61
N LEU A 46 33.32 -0.69 15.95
CA LEU A 46 34.19 -1.48 16.82
C LEU A 46 33.83 -2.98 16.80
N ARG A 47 32.58 -3.31 16.49
CA ARG A 47 32.13 -4.70 16.26
C ARG A 47 32.83 -5.31 15.05
N GLY A 48 32.94 -4.57 13.95
CA GLY A 48 33.66 -5.01 12.74
C GLY A 48 35.18 -4.85 12.81
N LYS A 49 35.68 -3.79 13.47
CA LYS A 49 37.12 -3.50 13.62
C LYS A 49 37.45 -3.09 15.06
N PRO A 50 37.75 -4.06 15.95
CA PRO A 50 37.93 -3.84 17.39
C PRO A 50 39.02 -2.82 17.76
N ASP A 51 40.02 -2.61 16.90
CA ASP A 51 41.14 -1.69 17.13
C ASP A 51 41.03 -0.36 16.37
N HIS A 52 39.82 -0.01 15.89
CA HIS A 52 39.59 1.25 15.18
C HIS A 52 39.76 2.49 16.10
N LYS A 53 40.91 3.16 16.00
CA LYS A 53 41.33 4.29 16.86
C LYS A 53 40.26 5.40 17.00
N LYS A 54 39.71 5.88 15.87
CA LYS A 54 38.71 6.97 15.88
C LYS A 54 37.40 6.56 16.57
N SER A 55 36.96 5.31 16.41
CA SER A 55 35.74 4.85 17.08
C SER A 55 35.94 4.66 18.57
N LYS A 56 37.12 4.21 19.02
CA LYS A 56 37.46 4.17 20.44
C LYS A 56 37.39 5.58 21.06
N GLU A 57 37.92 6.59 20.37
CA GLU A 57 37.87 7.99 20.81
C GLU A 57 36.43 8.52 20.86
N VAL A 58 35.66 8.36 19.78
CA VAL A 58 34.25 8.80 19.75
C VAL A 58 33.44 8.11 20.85
N LEU A 59 33.60 6.80 21.06
CA LEU A 59 32.88 6.08 22.11
C LEU A 59 33.23 6.60 23.51
N LYS A 60 34.51 6.89 23.80
CA LYS A 60 34.92 7.47 25.09
C LYS A 60 34.30 8.84 25.34
N LEU A 61 34.23 9.69 24.32
CA LEU A 61 33.71 11.06 24.44
C LEU A 61 32.18 11.09 24.52
N SER A 62 31.51 10.27 23.71
CA SER A 62 30.05 10.33 23.55
C SER A 62 29.27 9.51 24.57
N TYR A 63 29.84 8.43 25.12
CA TYR A 63 29.07 7.51 25.96
C TYR A 63 28.52 8.16 27.23
N GLN A 64 29.39 8.79 28.03
CA GLN A 64 28.96 9.42 29.28
C GLN A 64 27.95 10.54 29.01
N MET A 65 28.18 11.34 27.96
CA MET A 65 27.25 12.40 27.55
C MET A 65 25.89 11.85 27.13
N ALA A 66 25.85 10.71 26.43
CA ALA A 66 24.59 10.06 26.04
C ALA A 66 23.81 9.57 27.26
N ILE A 67 24.49 8.94 28.23
CA ILE A 67 23.86 8.48 29.46
C ILE A 67 23.34 9.67 30.28
N GLU A 68 24.17 10.68 30.53
CA GLU A 68 23.78 11.87 31.30
C GLU A 68 22.62 12.61 30.64
N TYR A 69 22.65 12.78 29.32
CA TYR A 69 21.56 13.42 28.58
C TYR A 69 20.25 12.66 28.71
N LEU A 70 20.25 11.35 28.44
CA LEU A 70 19.05 10.52 28.50
C LEU A 70 18.48 10.40 29.92
N GLU A 71 19.36 10.25 30.92
CA GLU A 71 18.94 10.14 32.32
C GLU A 71 18.41 11.47 32.86
N THR A 72 19.09 12.57 32.56
CA THR A 72 18.64 13.92 32.96
C THR A 72 17.30 14.25 32.30
N ASP A 73 17.13 13.96 31.01
CA ASP A 73 15.84 14.16 30.35
C ASP A 73 14.76 13.28 30.97
N ALA A 74 15.02 12.00 31.22
CA ALA A 74 14.05 11.12 31.89
C ALA A 74 13.61 11.67 33.26
N GLN A 75 14.56 12.14 34.09
CA GLN A 75 14.28 12.71 35.39
C GLN A 75 13.51 14.03 35.30
N ASN A 76 13.90 14.92 34.37
CA ASN A 76 13.21 16.19 34.13
C ASN A 76 11.76 15.96 33.69
N GLN A 77 11.51 14.99 32.81
CA GLN A 77 10.14 14.66 32.40
C GLN A 77 9.33 14.15 33.58
N ILE A 78 9.86 13.21 34.38
CA ILE A 78 9.19 12.68 35.57
C ILE A 78 8.83 13.79 36.58
N ALA A 79 9.73 14.76 36.77
CA ALA A 79 9.55 15.90 37.65
C ALA A 79 8.58 16.97 37.09
N SER A 80 8.28 16.92 35.80
CA SER A 80 7.37 17.87 35.15
C SER A 80 5.89 17.55 35.40
N ASN A 81 5.04 18.47 34.95
CA ASN A 81 3.58 18.31 34.87
C ASN A 81 3.11 17.91 33.45
N ALA A 82 4.00 17.41 32.60
CA ALA A 82 3.63 16.97 31.25
C ALA A 82 2.76 15.71 31.29
N ASN A 83 1.77 15.64 30.40
CA ASN A 83 0.99 14.43 30.19
C ASN A 83 1.89 13.33 29.59
N PHE A 84 1.69 12.09 30.04
CA PHE A 84 2.46 10.92 29.58
C PHE A 84 3.95 11.04 29.86
N LYS A 85 4.33 11.74 30.93
CA LYS A 85 5.74 11.97 31.28
C LYS A 85 6.51 10.67 31.52
N TYR A 86 5.84 9.64 32.04
CA TYR A 86 6.48 8.35 32.27
C TYR A 86 6.76 7.60 30.94
N LYS A 87 5.99 7.83 29.88
CA LYS A 87 6.24 7.25 28.55
C LYS A 87 7.57 7.73 27.96
N THR A 88 7.87 9.02 28.08
CA THR A 88 9.17 9.57 27.64
C THR A 88 10.32 8.99 28.46
N ALA A 89 10.14 8.91 29.79
CA ALA A 89 11.15 8.30 30.65
C ALA A 89 11.39 6.80 30.34
N VAL A 90 10.34 6.03 30.05
CA VAL A 90 10.48 4.64 29.55
C VAL A 90 11.36 4.60 28.30
N SER A 91 11.10 5.47 27.31
CA SER A 91 11.88 5.52 26.07
C SER A 91 13.36 5.82 26.33
N ASN A 92 13.67 6.77 27.21
CA ASN A 92 15.06 7.12 27.55
C ASN A 92 15.78 5.99 28.29
N TYR A 93 15.14 5.36 29.28
CA TYR A 93 15.74 4.22 29.97
C TYR A 93 15.89 2.99 29.07
N GLN A 94 14.99 2.77 28.12
CA GLN A 94 15.15 1.75 27.07
C GLN A 94 16.37 2.04 26.20
N LYS A 95 16.58 3.30 25.77
CA LYS A 95 17.77 3.70 25.02
C LYS A 95 19.06 3.46 25.81
N ILE A 96 19.09 3.80 27.10
CA ILE A 96 20.25 3.52 27.97
C ILE A 96 20.54 2.01 28.01
N ASN A 97 19.51 1.19 28.23
CA ASN A 97 19.66 -0.27 28.26
C ASN A 97 20.04 -0.85 26.88
N HIS A 98 19.61 -0.21 25.78
CA HIS A 98 20.06 -0.59 24.45
C HIS A 98 21.57 -0.32 24.26
N LEU A 99 22.07 0.86 24.68
CA LEU A 99 23.50 1.15 24.66
C LEU A 99 24.30 0.16 25.52
N TYR A 100 23.76 -0.21 26.69
CA TYR A 100 24.34 -1.24 27.55
C TYR A 100 24.53 -2.56 26.79
N GLU A 101 23.47 -3.06 26.14
CA GLU A 101 23.51 -4.32 25.39
C GLU A 101 24.43 -4.25 24.17
N GLU A 102 24.40 -3.15 23.41
CA GLU A 102 25.26 -2.96 22.24
C GLU A 102 26.75 -2.96 22.63
N ILE A 103 27.12 -2.32 23.74
CA ILE A 103 28.49 -2.32 24.26
C ILE A 103 28.87 -3.70 24.79
N ARG A 104 28.02 -4.31 25.61
CA ARG A 104 28.26 -5.62 26.24
C ARG A 104 28.48 -6.73 25.22
N THR A 105 27.78 -6.67 24.08
CA THR A 105 27.88 -7.65 22.99
C THR A 105 28.98 -7.35 21.97
N SER A 106 29.75 -6.27 22.15
CA SER A 106 30.85 -5.89 21.25
C SER A 106 32.19 -5.92 21.98
N PRO A 107 33.05 -6.94 21.78
CA PRO A 107 34.33 -7.04 22.48
C PRO A 107 35.24 -5.81 22.27
N GLY A 108 35.17 -5.20 21.09
CA GLY A 108 35.88 -3.95 20.78
C GLY A 108 35.40 -2.77 21.62
N ALA A 109 34.08 -2.63 21.80
CA ALA A 109 33.48 -1.57 22.60
C ALA A 109 33.61 -1.83 24.11
N LEU A 110 33.45 -3.07 24.56
CA LEU A 110 33.60 -3.47 25.96
C LEU A 110 35.01 -3.21 26.50
N ARG A 111 36.05 -3.36 25.68
CA ARG A 111 37.42 -2.93 26.05
C ARG A 111 37.54 -1.42 26.28
N VAL A 112 36.70 -0.62 25.63
CA VAL A 112 36.69 0.84 25.75
C VAL A 112 35.85 1.29 26.95
N ILE A 113 34.68 0.67 27.14
CA ILE A 113 33.75 0.91 28.25
C ILE A 113 33.53 -0.42 28.98
N PRO A 114 34.39 -0.77 29.95
CA PRO A 114 34.35 -2.10 30.60
C PRO A 114 33.14 -2.32 31.51
N LYS A 115 32.52 -1.24 31.99
CA LYS A 115 31.38 -1.25 32.89
C LYS A 115 30.27 -0.36 32.30
N PRO A 116 29.59 -0.79 31.23
CA PRO A 116 28.45 -0.03 30.73
C PRO A 116 27.35 0.03 31.80
N ILE A 117 26.71 1.18 31.90
CA ILE A 117 25.62 1.48 32.83
C ILE A 117 24.31 0.86 32.31
N SER A 118 23.63 0.10 33.17
CA SER A 118 22.26 -0.37 32.94
C SER A 118 21.28 0.36 33.86
N LYS A 119 20.03 0.47 33.41
CA LYS A 119 18.88 1.09 34.10
C LYS A 119 17.65 0.17 34.05
N TYR A 120 17.83 -1.14 34.21
CA TYR A 120 16.73 -2.11 34.13
C TYR A 120 15.74 -1.99 35.30
N ASP A 121 16.24 -1.69 36.51
CA ASP A 121 15.41 -1.52 37.70
C ASP A 121 14.59 -0.22 37.59
N GLU A 122 15.23 0.89 37.20
CA GLU A 122 14.54 2.16 36.94
C GLU A 122 13.53 2.01 35.81
N LEU A 123 13.87 1.32 34.72
CA LEU A 123 12.96 1.04 33.63
C LEU A 123 11.73 0.25 34.11
N THR A 124 11.91 -0.76 34.96
CA THR A 124 10.80 -1.57 35.49
C THR A 124 9.86 -0.71 36.33
N ASN A 125 10.40 0.11 37.23
CA ASN A 125 9.62 1.02 38.07
C ASN A 125 8.87 2.07 37.25
N VAL A 126 9.51 2.64 36.24
CA VAL A 126 8.89 3.68 35.38
C VAL A 126 7.86 3.07 34.43
N LYS A 127 8.05 1.84 33.96
CA LYS A 127 7.02 1.12 33.17
C LYS A 127 5.74 0.90 33.96
N ALA A 128 5.83 0.55 35.24
CA ALA A 128 4.65 0.41 36.09
C ALA A 128 3.86 1.73 36.20
N LYS A 129 4.56 2.86 36.40
CA LYS A 129 3.95 4.21 36.43
C LYS A 129 3.38 4.64 35.08
N ALA A 130 4.07 4.33 33.98
CA ALA A 130 3.59 4.59 32.63
C ALA A 130 2.32 3.79 32.33
N ALA A 131 2.24 2.53 32.75
CA ALA A 131 1.04 1.72 32.61
C ALA A 131 -0.13 2.35 33.37
N GLU A 132 0.09 2.79 34.61
CA GLU A 132 -0.91 3.47 35.43
C GLU A 132 -1.44 4.76 34.80
N GLU A 133 -0.55 5.72 34.51
CA GLU A 133 -0.91 7.01 33.91
C GLU A 133 -1.68 6.83 32.60
N THR A 134 -1.24 5.88 31.77
CA THR A 134 -1.86 5.63 30.46
C THR A 134 -3.21 4.93 30.60
N TYR A 135 -3.34 3.97 31.52
CA TYR A 135 -4.61 3.30 31.81
C TYR A 135 -5.65 4.30 32.31
N GLU A 136 -5.27 5.16 33.26
CA GLU A 136 -6.16 6.20 33.80
C GLU A 136 -6.61 7.17 32.72
N ALA A 137 -5.70 7.60 31.84
CA ALA A 137 -6.07 8.42 30.69
C ALA A 137 -7.04 7.69 29.74
N GLY A 138 -6.89 6.38 29.56
CA GLY A 138 -7.80 5.54 28.78
C GLY A 138 -9.21 5.50 29.38
N ILE A 139 -9.31 5.36 30.71
CA ILE A 139 -10.59 5.43 31.43
C ILE A 139 -11.23 6.82 31.25
N GLN A 140 -10.47 7.90 31.43
CA GLN A 140 -10.99 9.27 31.24
C GLN A 140 -11.47 9.51 29.81
N ALA A 141 -10.79 8.95 28.81
CA ALA A 141 -11.25 9.02 27.42
C ALA A 141 -12.58 8.26 27.24
N LEU A 142 -12.70 7.02 27.75
CA LEU A 142 -13.96 6.26 27.67
C LEU A 142 -15.14 6.97 28.34
N LEU A 143 -14.93 7.66 29.45
CA LEU A 143 -15.99 8.38 30.18
C LEU A 143 -16.66 9.49 29.35
N LYS A 144 -15.99 10.01 28.31
CA LYS A 144 -16.57 11.01 27.40
C LYS A 144 -17.61 10.43 26.45
N ASN A 145 -17.69 9.11 26.32
CA ASN A 145 -18.70 8.38 25.53
C ASN A 145 -18.80 8.81 24.05
N THR A 146 -17.70 9.26 23.45
CA THR A 146 -17.62 9.49 21.99
C THR A 146 -16.83 8.39 21.30
N ARG A 147 -17.09 8.18 20.00
CA ARG A 147 -16.36 7.20 19.18
C ARG A 147 -14.87 7.54 19.07
N GLU A 148 -14.55 8.82 18.90
CA GLU A 148 -13.15 9.27 18.76
C GLU A 148 -12.38 9.12 20.07
N ASP A 149 -13.01 9.44 21.22
CA ASP A 149 -12.38 9.18 22.52
C ASP A 149 -12.26 7.67 22.80
N ALA A 150 -13.19 6.83 22.33
CA ALA A 150 -13.05 5.37 22.42
C ALA A 150 -11.87 4.83 21.60
N LYS A 151 -11.59 5.39 20.41
CA LYS A 151 -10.37 5.05 19.65
C LYS A 151 -9.12 5.45 20.41
N GLN A 152 -9.11 6.66 20.99
CA GLN A 152 -8.00 7.11 21.81
C GLN A 152 -7.80 6.16 23.00
N ALA A 153 -8.87 5.79 23.70
CA ALA A 153 -8.83 4.85 24.80
C ALA A 153 -8.27 3.48 24.38
N TYR A 154 -8.69 2.96 23.22
CA TYR A 154 -8.16 1.71 22.67
C TYR A 154 -6.62 1.73 22.58
N TYR A 155 -6.04 2.79 22.02
CA TYR A 155 -4.59 2.92 21.92
C TYR A 155 -3.93 3.08 23.29
N LEU A 156 -4.56 3.83 24.21
CA LEU A 156 -4.06 4.01 25.58
C LEU A 156 -4.03 2.69 26.37
N PHE A 157 -5.07 1.86 26.29
CA PHE A 157 -5.07 0.56 26.96
C PHE A 157 -4.06 -0.41 26.34
N ASN A 158 -3.87 -0.37 25.01
CA ASN A 158 -2.79 -1.13 24.36
C ASN A 158 -1.42 -0.70 24.87
N ASP A 159 -1.16 0.61 24.96
CA ASP A 159 0.08 1.15 25.53
C ASP A 159 0.28 0.72 26.99
N ALA A 160 -0.77 0.79 27.82
CA ALA A 160 -0.72 0.33 29.20
C ALA A 160 -0.34 -1.16 29.30
N ASN A 161 -0.98 -2.01 28.50
CA ASN A 161 -0.68 -3.44 28.40
C ASN A 161 0.74 -3.71 27.86
N ASN A 162 1.25 -2.86 26.97
CA ASN A 162 2.63 -2.96 26.46
C ASN A 162 3.67 -2.57 27.52
N PHE A 163 3.36 -1.59 28.37
CA PHE A 163 4.25 -1.22 29.48
C PHE A 163 4.26 -2.28 30.59
N SER A 164 3.08 -2.81 30.93
CA SER A 164 2.90 -3.87 31.92
C SER A 164 1.83 -4.85 31.40
N PRO A 165 2.23 -6.04 30.91
CA PRO A 165 1.29 -7.04 30.40
C PRO A 165 0.26 -7.43 31.46
N GLY A 166 -1.02 -7.37 31.10
CA GLY A 166 -2.12 -7.64 32.03
C GLY A 166 -2.29 -6.56 33.11
N TYR A 167 -1.88 -5.32 32.85
CA TYR A 167 -2.08 -4.21 33.79
C TYR A 167 -3.57 -4.00 34.08
N ARG A 168 -4.01 -4.35 35.29
CA ARG A 168 -5.43 -4.30 35.70
C ARG A 168 -6.31 -5.00 34.65
N GLU A 169 -7.43 -4.41 34.25
CA GLU A 169 -8.35 -4.92 33.23
C GLU A 169 -8.03 -4.39 31.81
N ALA A 170 -6.76 -4.08 31.50
CA ALA A 170 -6.41 -3.47 30.21
C ALA A 170 -6.86 -4.31 29.01
N ILE A 171 -6.83 -5.64 29.10
CA ILE A 171 -7.26 -6.53 28.01
C ILE A 171 -8.76 -6.38 27.74
N GLU A 172 -9.58 -6.41 28.78
CA GLU A 172 -11.02 -6.20 28.69
C GLU A 172 -11.35 -4.79 28.20
N MET A 173 -10.62 -3.80 28.68
CA MET A 173 -10.80 -2.41 28.28
C MET A 173 -10.40 -2.16 26.82
N ILE A 174 -9.39 -2.86 26.28
CA ILE A 174 -9.05 -2.85 24.85
C ILE A 174 -10.25 -3.29 24.02
N GLU A 175 -10.85 -4.44 24.35
CA GLU A 175 -12.00 -4.97 23.61
C GLU A 175 -13.23 -4.06 23.72
N GLN A 176 -13.52 -3.53 24.91
CA GLN A 176 -14.61 -2.60 25.12
C GLN A 176 -14.41 -1.29 24.35
N ALA A 177 -13.20 -0.71 24.42
CA ALA A 177 -12.86 0.50 23.69
C ALA A 177 -12.91 0.28 22.18
N ARG A 178 -12.39 -0.84 21.68
CA ARG A 178 -12.51 -1.22 20.27
C ARG A 178 -13.96 -1.34 19.83
N TYR A 179 -14.79 -2.02 20.61
CA TYR A 179 -16.21 -2.14 20.32
C TYR A 179 -16.85 -0.76 20.25
N ASN A 180 -16.62 0.12 21.22
CA ASN A 180 -17.18 1.48 21.24
C ASN A 180 -16.68 2.36 20.09
N ALA A 181 -15.41 2.20 19.72
CA ALA A 181 -14.77 2.91 18.61
C ALA A 181 -15.22 2.43 17.22
N THR A 182 -15.70 1.19 17.12
CA THR A 182 -16.06 0.59 15.82
C THR A 182 -17.38 1.17 15.31
N LEU A 183 -17.39 1.67 14.08
CA LEU A 183 -18.58 1.99 13.30
C LEU A 183 -19.28 0.69 12.86
N LYS A 184 -20.54 0.51 13.25
CA LYS A 184 -21.35 -0.66 12.87
C LYS A 184 -22.20 -0.30 11.66
N VAL A 185 -21.92 -0.94 10.54
CA VAL A 185 -22.58 -0.69 9.26
C VAL A 185 -23.40 -1.92 8.85
N VAL A 186 -24.69 -1.74 8.58
CA VAL A 186 -25.54 -2.82 8.06
C VAL A 186 -25.66 -2.73 6.54
N VAL A 187 -25.27 -3.81 5.86
CA VAL A 187 -25.38 -3.96 4.40
C VAL A 187 -26.77 -4.44 4.06
N GLN A 188 -27.56 -3.59 3.40
CA GLN A 188 -28.91 -3.91 2.99
C GLN A 188 -28.90 -4.64 1.64
N PRO A 189 -29.68 -5.72 1.49
CA PRO A 189 -29.77 -6.43 0.22
C PRO A 189 -30.38 -5.54 -0.86
N SER A 190 -29.88 -5.66 -2.09
CA SER A 190 -30.55 -5.09 -3.25
C SER A 190 -31.66 -6.03 -3.71
N LEU A 191 -32.91 -5.58 -3.66
CA LEU A 191 -34.07 -6.35 -4.12
C LEU A 191 -34.19 -6.41 -5.65
N ILE A 192 -33.43 -5.59 -6.38
CA ILE A 192 -33.51 -5.47 -7.84
C ILE A 192 -32.13 -5.81 -8.40
N ASN A 193 -32.08 -6.90 -9.15
CA ASN A 193 -30.88 -7.31 -9.86
C ASN A 193 -31.26 -8.08 -11.12
N TYR A 194 -31.39 -7.38 -12.24
CA TYR A 194 -31.74 -7.99 -13.52
C TYR A 194 -30.62 -8.84 -14.14
N SER A 195 -29.41 -8.80 -13.56
CA SER A 195 -28.19 -9.42 -14.11
C SER A 195 -27.50 -10.38 -13.14
N ASP A 196 -28.11 -10.70 -12.00
CA ASP A 196 -27.50 -11.48 -10.90
C ASP A 196 -26.13 -10.94 -10.41
N TRP A 197 -25.82 -9.66 -10.65
CA TRP A 197 -24.60 -9.01 -10.19
C TRP A 197 -24.62 -8.74 -8.68
N ASN A 198 -23.82 -9.47 -7.89
CA ASN A 198 -23.71 -9.25 -6.46
C ASN A 198 -22.43 -8.49 -6.10
N PHE A 199 -22.59 -7.31 -5.48
CA PHE A 199 -21.50 -6.44 -5.03
C PHE A 199 -21.27 -6.46 -3.51
N GLU A 200 -22.08 -7.19 -2.75
CA GLU A 200 -21.87 -7.36 -1.30
C GLU A 200 -20.47 -7.89 -0.96
N PRO A 201 -19.87 -8.84 -1.70
CA PRO A 201 -18.51 -9.30 -1.42
C PRO A 201 -17.46 -8.17 -1.46
N VAL A 202 -17.66 -7.15 -2.30
CA VAL A 202 -16.76 -5.99 -2.36
C VAL A 202 -16.89 -5.13 -1.10
N VAL A 203 -18.12 -4.94 -0.60
CA VAL A 203 -18.40 -4.20 0.63
C VAL A 203 -17.83 -4.94 1.85
N PHE A 204 -18.14 -6.23 1.99
CA PHE A 204 -17.63 -7.06 3.09
C PHE A 204 -16.13 -7.31 3.01
N GLY A 205 -15.53 -7.22 1.82
CA GLY A 205 -14.09 -7.33 1.61
C GLY A 205 -13.28 -6.11 2.08
N TYR A 206 -13.93 -5.02 2.52
CA TYR A 206 -13.22 -3.87 3.07
C TYR A 206 -12.70 -4.16 4.49
N THR A 207 -11.37 -4.08 4.66
CA THR A 207 -10.71 -4.33 5.95
C THR A 207 -9.63 -3.30 6.29
N GLU A 208 -9.53 -2.20 5.52
CA GLU A 208 -8.44 -1.21 5.71
C GLU A 208 -8.57 -0.43 7.02
N ASN A 209 -9.79 -0.20 7.49
CA ASN A 209 -10.06 0.47 8.75
C ASN A 209 -10.60 -0.53 9.78
N MET A 210 -9.78 -0.79 10.81
CA MET A 210 -10.14 -1.73 11.87
C MET A 210 -11.32 -1.28 12.76
N PHE A 211 -11.69 -0.01 12.69
CA PHE A 211 -12.83 0.58 13.39
C PHE A 211 -14.07 0.69 12.49
N VAL A 212 -14.14 -0.06 11.40
CA VAL A 212 -15.37 -0.21 10.59
C VAL A 212 -15.69 -1.68 10.48
N LYS A 213 -16.94 -2.05 10.78
CA LYS A 213 -17.40 -3.43 10.65
C LYS A 213 -18.75 -3.50 9.97
N PHE A 214 -18.80 -4.33 8.93
CA PHE A 214 -20.00 -4.60 8.15
C PHE A 214 -20.74 -5.81 8.69
N TYR A 215 -22.06 -5.73 8.68
CA TYR A 215 -22.98 -6.77 9.10
C TYR A 215 -24.05 -6.96 8.04
N THR A 216 -24.43 -8.22 7.79
CA THR A 216 -25.73 -8.50 7.18
C THR A 216 -26.85 -8.17 8.18
N PRO A 217 -28.10 -7.96 7.72
CA PRO A 217 -29.23 -7.70 8.63
C PRO A 217 -29.40 -8.83 9.65
N ARG A 218 -29.29 -10.08 9.18
CA ARG A 218 -29.34 -11.28 10.03
C ARG A 218 -28.26 -11.28 11.11
N GLN A 219 -27.01 -10.95 10.77
CA GLN A 219 -25.93 -10.87 11.76
C GLN A 219 -26.17 -9.77 12.80
N ALA A 220 -26.73 -8.63 12.37
CA ALA A 220 -27.06 -7.54 13.29
C ALA A 220 -28.14 -7.95 14.31
N GLU A 221 -29.14 -8.71 13.86
CA GLU A 221 -30.19 -9.29 14.71
C GLU A 221 -29.65 -10.38 15.65
N GLU A 222 -28.92 -11.35 15.11
CA GLU A 222 -28.35 -12.48 15.88
C GLU A 222 -27.38 -11.99 16.98
N GLN A 223 -26.61 -10.93 16.70
CA GLN A 223 -25.69 -10.33 17.67
C GLN A 223 -26.36 -9.29 18.58
N GLN A 224 -27.66 -9.03 18.40
CA GLN A 224 -28.41 -8.04 19.16
C GLN A 224 -27.68 -6.70 19.21
N LEU A 225 -27.25 -6.20 18.04
CA LEU A 225 -26.49 -4.97 17.96
C LEU A 225 -27.28 -3.82 18.60
N LYS A 226 -26.78 -3.33 19.74
CA LYS A 226 -27.42 -2.25 20.50
C LYS A 226 -27.51 -0.94 19.71
N LYS A 227 -26.61 -0.75 18.75
CA LYS A 227 -26.54 0.42 17.88
C LYS A 227 -26.05 0.03 16.50
N VAL A 228 -26.76 0.50 15.48
CA VAL A 228 -26.31 0.56 14.10
C VAL A 228 -25.96 2.02 13.84
N ASP A 229 -24.80 2.30 13.25
CA ASP A 229 -24.40 3.68 12.95
C ASP A 229 -24.78 4.06 11.50
N GLN A 230 -24.70 3.11 10.57
CA GLN A 230 -24.98 3.37 9.15
C GLN A 230 -25.66 2.18 8.47
N TYR A 231 -26.40 2.48 7.40
CA TYR A 231 -26.83 1.50 6.43
C TYR A 231 -26.14 1.76 5.09
N ILE A 232 -25.70 0.70 4.42
CA ILE A 232 -25.15 0.75 3.08
C ILE A 232 -26.01 -0.09 2.13
N LYS A 233 -26.24 0.44 0.93
CA LYS A 233 -26.97 -0.24 -0.14
C LYS A 233 -26.24 -0.02 -1.46
N VAL A 234 -26.07 -1.09 -2.22
CA VAL A 234 -25.53 -1.03 -3.59
C VAL A 234 -26.66 -1.44 -4.54
N ILE A 235 -27.15 -0.51 -5.34
CA ILE A 235 -28.23 -0.72 -6.30
C ILE A 235 -27.61 -1.00 -7.66
N VAL A 236 -28.01 -2.10 -8.31
CA VAL A 236 -27.60 -2.38 -9.68
C VAL A 236 -28.57 -1.68 -10.63
N ASN A 237 -28.09 -0.65 -11.33
CA ASN A 237 -28.90 0.08 -12.30
C ASN A 237 -29.04 -0.69 -13.61
N GLY A 238 -28.04 -1.51 -13.95
CA GLY A 238 -28.09 -2.45 -15.07
C GLY A 238 -26.86 -2.41 -15.95
N TYR A 239 -26.94 -3.16 -17.04
CA TYR A 239 -25.91 -3.33 -18.05
C TYR A 239 -26.53 -3.22 -19.44
N GLN A 240 -25.84 -2.54 -20.36
CA GLN A 240 -26.24 -2.44 -21.75
C GLN A 240 -25.03 -2.52 -22.68
N GLU A 241 -25.22 -3.21 -23.81
CA GLU A 241 -24.24 -3.25 -24.90
C GLU A 241 -24.66 -2.33 -26.02
N GLY A 242 -23.74 -1.47 -26.44
CA GLY A 242 -23.90 -0.62 -27.62
C GLY A 242 -23.88 -1.45 -28.90
N ARG A 243 -24.51 -0.91 -29.96
CA ARG A 243 -24.47 -1.52 -31.29
C ARG A 243 -23.02 -1.58 -31.80
N PRO A 244 -22.60 -2.67 -32.50
CA PRO A 244 -21.28 -2.74 -33.10
C PRO A 244 -21.04 -1.61 -34.09
N VAL A 245 -19.94 -0.88 -33.91
CA VAL A 245 -19.48 0.15 -34.83
C VAL A 245 -18.33 -0.40 -35.65
N VAL A 246 -18.48 -0.42 -36.98
CA VAL A 246 -17.43 -0.85 -37.91
C VAL A 246 -16.93 0.36 -38.69
N THR A 247 -15.62 0.59 -38.64
CA THR A 247 -14.93 1.59 -39.47
C THR A 247 -13.98 0.91 -40.44
N SER A 248 -13.75 1.51 -41.61
CA SER A 248 -12.84 0.95 -42.63
C SER A 248 -11.75 1.94 -43.03
N LYS A 249 -10.55 1.44 -43.27
CA LYS A 249 -9.41 2.19 -43.81
C LYS A 249 -8.86 1.45 -45.03
N THR A 250 -8.62 2.18 -46.13
CA THR A 250 -8.10 1.59 -47.38
C THR A 250 -6.71 2.13 -47.69
N GLU A 251 -5.79 1.23 -48.02
CA GLU A 251 -4.39 1.55 -48.32
C GLU A 251 -3.93 0.78 -49.56
N SER A 252 -3.16 1.43 -50.44
CA SER A 252 -2.63 0.80 -51.64
C SER A 252 -1.15 0.47 -51.47
N PHE A 253 -0.80 -0.76 -51.84
CA PHE A 253 0.54 -1.33 -51.74
C PHE A 253 1.03 -1.72 -53.13
N THR A 254 2.33 -1.58 -53.34
CA THR A 254 3.00 -2.07 -54.54
C THR A 254 4.28 -2.78 -54.15
N ASP A 255 4.58 -3.88 -54.81
CA ASP A 255 5.85 -4.60 -54.61
C ASP A 255 6.40 -5.08 -55.96
N SER A 256 7.69 -5.39 -56.02
CA SER A 256 8.34 -5.98 -57.19
C SER A 256 8.60 -7.45 -56.95
N VAL A 257 7.77 -8.30 -57.54
CA VAL A 257 7.82 -9.75 -57.29
C VAL A 257 8.46 -10.46 -58.49
N LYS A 258 9.29 -11.47 -58.21
CA LYS A 258 9.87 -12.30 -59.27
C LYS A 258 8.76 -13.08 -59.95
N THR A 259 8.56 -12.84 -61.24
CA THR A 259 7.51 -13.46 -62.07
C THR A 259 8.08 -14.46 -63.08
N GLY A 260 9.40 -14.50 -63.26
CA GLY A 260 10.06 -15.46 -64.13
C GLY A 260 11.58 -15.38 -64.09
N GLU A 261 12.22 -16.07 -65.01
CA GLU A 261 13.67 -16.03 -65.27
C GLU A 261 13.90 -15.89 -66.78
N LYS A 262 14.82 -15.03 -67.18
CA LYS A 262 15.24 -14.88 -68.58
C LYS A 262 16.69 -15.33 -68.70
N THR A 263 16.96 -16.21 -69.66
CA THR A 263 18.33 -16.65 -69.95
C THR A 263 19.01 -15.62 -70.85
N VAL A 264 20.07 -15.01 -70.36
CA VAL A 264 20.89 -14.05 -71.11
C VAL A 264 22.33 -14.55 -71.07
N LYS A 265 22.89 -14.88 -72.24
CA LYS A 265 24.27 -15.42 -72.38
C LYS A 265 24.55 -16.68 -71.52
N GLY A 266 23.56 -17.55 -71.33
CA GLY A 266 23.71 -18.81 -70.59
C GLY A 266 23.42 -18.74 -69.09
N GLU A 267 23.28 -17.55 -68.51
CA GLU A 267 22.89 -17.36 -67.11
C GLU A 267 21.41 -17.03 -66.94
N LYS A 268 20.78 -17.59 -65.90
CA LYS A 268 19.38 -17.34 -65.55
C LYS A 268 19.25 -16.09 -64.69
N ILE A 269 18.67 -15.03 -65.25
CA ILE A 269 18.47 -13.76 -64.54
C ILE A 269 16.99 -13.66 -64.10
N PRO A 270 16.69 -13.37 -62.82
CA PRO A 270 15.32 -13.20 -62.37
C PRO A 270 14.65 -11.98 -63.02
N VAL A 271 13.43 -12.17 -63.51
CA VAL A 271 12.56 -11.10 -64.03
C VAL A 271 11.56 -10.72 -62.94
N TYR A 272 11.51 -9.41 -62.64
CA TYR A 272 10.59 -8.85 -61.66
C TYR A 272 9.47 -8.07 -62.35
N THR A 273 8.25 -8.20 -61.85
CA THR A 273 7.11 -7.39 -62.27
C THR A 273 6.56 -6.63 -61.07
N LYS A 274 6.22 -5.36 -61.28
CA LYS A 274 5.56 -4.56 -60.26
C LYS A 274 4.10 -5.01 -60.14
N VAL A 275 3.74 -5.47 -58.95
CA VAL A 275 2.38 -5.88 -58.59
C VAL A 275 1.78 -4.88 -57.62
N SER A 276 0.45 -4.78 -57.57
CA SER A 276 -0.25 -3.89 -56.66
C SER A 276 -1.46 -4.56 -56.02
N ALA A 277 -1.74 -4.16 -54.79
CA ALA A 277 -2.95 -4.53 -54.08
C ALA A 277 -3.47 -3.36 -53.25
N THR A 278 -4.79 -3.28 -53.12
CA THR A 278 -5.48 -2.37 -52.22
C THR A 278 -6.00 -3.20 -51.05
N LEU A 279 -5.54 -2.91 -49.84
CA LEU A 279 -6.02 -3.49 -48.59
C LEU A 279 -7.12 -2.59 -48.02
N THR A 280 -8.25 -3.17 -47.66
CA THR A 280 -9.28 -2.54 -46.83
C THR A 280 -9.27 -3.23 -45.46
N THR A 281 -8.85 -2.49 -44.43
CA THR A 281 -8.91 -2.94 -43.04
C THR A 281 -10.19 -2.43 -42.40
N TYR A 282 -10.96 -3.34 -41.81
CA TYR A 282 -12.12 -3.04 -40.99
C TYR A 282 -11.74 -3.15 -39.51
N THR A 283 -12.24 -2.22 -38.69
CA THR A 283 -12.10 -2.25 -37.23
C THR A 283 -13.50 -2.22 -36.64
N LYS A 284 -13.85 -3.25 -35.86
CA LYS A 284 -15.11 -3.30 -35.12
C LYS A 284 -14.87 -2.93 -33.67
N LYS A 285 -15.76 -2.10 -33.13
CA LYS A 285 -15.83 -1.74 -31.71
C LYS A 285 -17.20 -2.03 -31.15
N ILE A 286 -17.25 -2.62 -29.96
CA ILE A 286 -18.47 -2.83 -29.17
C ILE A 286 -18.18 -2.33 -27.77
N THR A 287 -19.04 -1.46 -27.24
CA THR A 287 -18.88 -0.87 -25.91
C THR A 287 -20.00 -1.35 -25.00
N GLY A 288 -19.65 -1.98 -23.88
CA GLY A 288 -20.56 -2.33 -22.80
C GLY A 288 -20.50 -1.27 -21.70
N ARG A 289 -21.68 -0.85 -21.21
CA ARG A 289 -21.83 0.12 -20.13
C ARG A 289 -22.62 -0.48 -18.98
N GLY A 290 -22.06 -0.43 -17.78
CA GLY A 290 -22.69 -0.87 -16.55
C GLY A 290 -22.74 0.24 -15.53
N SER A 291 -23.73 0.20 -14.65
CA SER A 291 -23.88 1.20 -13.59
C SER A 291 -24.42 0.58 -12.30
N ILE A 292 -23.87 1.03 -11.18
CA ILE A 292 -24.39 0.80 -9.83
C ILE A 292 -24.50 2.14 -9.09
N ASN A 293 -25.38 2.22 -8.10
CA ASN A 293 -25.49 3.37 -7.23
C ASN A 293 -25.20 2.93 -5.78
N LEU A 294 -24.23 3.58 -5.15
CA LEU A 294 -23.85 3.38 -3.76
C LEU A 294 -24.56 4.42 -2.88
N ILE A 295 -25.36 3.94 -1.93
CA ILE A 295 -26.04 4.77 -0.93
C ILE A 295 -25.53 4.39 0.46
N ILE A 296 -25.06 5.38 1.22
CA ILE A 296 -24.72 5.24 2.63
C ILE A 296 -25.57 6.23 3.41
N THR A 297 -26.32 5.74 4.39
CA THR A 297 -27.21 6.55 5.22
C THR A 297 -26.83 6.45 6.69
N ASP A 298 -26.98 7.55 7.39
CA ASP A 298 -26.90 7.59 8.85
C ASP A 298 -28.11 6.85 9.44
N ALA A 299 -27.87 5.99 10.43
CA ALA A 299 -28.93 5.13 10.96
C ALA A 299 -29.98 5.87 11.78
N ASP A 300 -29.57 6.94 12.48
CA ASP A 300 -30.42 7.70 13.38
C ASP A 300 -31.23 8.76 12.61
N SER A 301 -30.53 9.62 11.86
CA SER A 301 -31.12 10.75 11.14
C SER A 301 -31.70 10.40 9.78
N ARG A 302 -31.34 9.23 9.22
CA ARG A 302 -31.64 8.82 7.83
C ARG A 302 -31.05 9.73 6.76
N ALA A 303 -30.14 10.63 7.13
CA ALA A 303 -29.46 11.48 6.16
C ALA A 303 -28.58 10.64 5.22
N GLU A 304 -28.60 10.96 3.92
CA GLU A 304 -27.66 10.40 2.96
C GLU A 304 -26.27 10.98 3.21
N LEU A 305 -25.39 10.15 3.79
CA LEU A 305 -23.97 10.48 3.98
C LEU A 305 -23.21 10.35 2.66
N ARG A 306 -23.68 9.46 1.78
CA ARG A 306 -23.14 9.23 0.45
C ARG A 306 -24.25 8.77 -0.49
N ASN A 307 -24.25 9.34 -1.69
CA ASN A 307 -25.00 8.86 -2.84
C ASN A 307 -24.08 9.00 -4.05
N SER A 308 -23.70 7.89 -4.68
CA SER A 308 -22.65 7.90 -5.71
C SER A 308 -22.99 6.95 -6.84
N ASP A 309 -23.15 7.53 -8.03
CA ASP A 309 -23.26 6.78 -9.28
C ASP A 309 -21.88 6.30 -9.72
N ILE A 310 -21.73 4.98 -9.82
CA ILE A 310 -20.51 4.31 -10.23
C ILE A 310 -20.79 3.67 -11.58
N ILE A 311 -20.16 4.20 -12.62
CA ILE A 311 -20.36 3.79 -14.00
C ILE A 311 -19.05 3.18 -14.52
N ALA A 312 -19.14 2.14 -15.34
CA ALA A 312 -18.01 1.56 -16.05
C ALA A 312 -18.35 1.36 -17.53
N ASP A 313 -17.43 1.76 -18.40
CA ASP A 313 -17.49 1.55 -19.84
C ASP A 313 -16.31 0.66 -20.26
N GLU A 314 -16.59 -0.49 -20.87
CA GLU A 314 -15.59 -1.41 -21.40
C GLU A 314 -15.78 -1.54 -22.90
N THR A 315 -14.68 -1.47 -23.66
CA THR A 315 -14.73 -1.55 -25.12
C THR A 315 -13.92 -2.74 -25.61
N TRP A 316 -14.58 -3.60 -26.38
CA TRP A 316 -13.93 -4.65 -27.16
C TRP A 316 -13.65 -4.11 -28.56
N THR A 317 -12.47 -4.43 -29.09
CA THR A 317 -12.03 -4.01 -30.42
C THR A 317 -11.23 -5.10 -31.10
N ASP A 318 -11.52 -5.36 -32.37
CA ASP A 318 -10.69 -6.22 -33.22
C ASP A 318 -10.87 -5.82 -34.69
N SER A 319 -9.95 -6.29 -35.53
CA SER A 319 -9.85 -5.90 -36.94
C SER A 319 -9.68 -7.12 -37.85
N TRP A 320 -10.22 -6.99 -39.06
CA TRP A 320 -10.05 -7.94 -40.17
C TRP A 320 -9.81 -7.17 -41.47
N GLY A 321 -9.32 -7.86 -42.49
CA GLY A 321 -8.97 -7.26 -43.77
C GLY A 321 -9.65 -7.92 -44.95
N THR A 322 -9.79 -7.16 -46.02
CA THR A 322 -10.00 -7.70 -47.37
C THR A 322 -9.00 -7.02 -48.30
N TYR A 323 -8.68 -7.66 -49.42
CA TYR A 323 -7.79 -7.04 -50.40
C TYR A 323 -8.33 -7.21 -51.81
N LYS A 324 -7.93 -6.29 -52.69
CA LYS A 324 -8.17 -6.32 -54.12
C LYS A 324 -6.85 -6.16 -54.87
N GLY A 325 -6.57 -7.02 -55.84
CA GLY A 325 -5.30 -7.02 -56.58
C GLY A 325 -4.42 -8.22 -56.21
N ASP A 326 -3.11 -8.10 -56.42
CA ASP A 326 -2.16 -9.19 -56.22
C ASP A 326 -1.69 -9.27 -54.76
N VAL A 327 -2.09 -10.32 -54.05
CA VAL A 327 -1.78 -10.56 -52.63
C VAL A 327 -0.28 -10.53 -52.33
N ARG A 328 0.58 -10.79 -53.33
CA ARG A 328 2.04 -10.74 -53.15
C ARG A 328 2.55 -9.31 -52.92
N ALA A 329 1.76 -8.29 -53.25
CA ALA A 329 2.04 -6.90 -52.92
C ALA A 329 1.82 -6.56 -51.43
N LEU A 330 1.20 -7.46 -50.66
CA LEU A 330 0.92 -7.25 -49.23
C LEU A 330 2.01 -7.86 -48.34
N SER A 331 2.21 -7.26 -47.17
CA SER A 331 3.06 -7.84 -46.12
C SER A 331 2.41 -9.09 -45.51
N ASP A 332 3.19 -9.98 -44.90
CA ASP A 332 2.62 -11.18 -44.25
C ASP A 332 1.70 -10.84 -43.07
N ARG A 333 1.90 -9.69 -42.41
CA ARG A 333 0.99 -9.16 -41.40
C ARG A 333 -0.38 -8.83 -41.99
N ASP A 334 -0.39 -8.18 -43.16
CA ASP A 334 -1.64 -7.79 -43.84
C ASP A 334 -2.35 -8.99 -44.46
N LYS A 335 -1.60 -9.99 -44.94
CA LYS A 335 -2.16 -11.29 -45.38
C LYS A 335 -2.88 -11.99 -44.23
N LYS A 336 -2.24 -12.11 -43.06
CA LYS A 336 -2.87 -12.68 -41.84
C LYS A 336 -4.11 -11.90 -41.39
N LEU A 337 -4.12 -10.59 -41.57
CA LEU A 337 -5.30 -9.77 -41.29
C LEU A 337 -6.45 -10.09 -42.24
N CYS A 338 -6.16 -10.39 -43.51
CA CYS A 338 -7.14 -10.80 -44.51
C CYS A 338 -7.63 -12.25 -44.35
N GLU A 339 -6.90 -13.09 -43.62
CA GLU A 339 -7.34 -14.45 -43.26
C GLU A 339 -8.40 -14.45 -42.15
N LYS A 340 -8.47 -13.38 -41.35
CA LYS A 340 -9.48 -13.24 -40.29
C LYS A 340 -10.87 -13.02 -40.89
N ARG A 341 -11.85 -13.73 -40.34
CA ARG A 341 -13.26 -13.36 -40.52
C ARG A 341 -13.61 -12.17 -39.63
N GLU A 342 -14.75 -11.55 -39.91
CA GLU A 342 -15.30 -10.51 -39.06
C GLU A 342 -15.42 -11.01 -37.60
N PRO A 343 -14.69 -10.40 -36.66
CA PRO A 343 -14.61 -10.89 -35.30
C PRO A 343 -15.82 -10.46 -34.45
N TYR A 344 -16.11 -11.22 -33.40
CA TYR A 344 -17.06 -10.89 -32.34
C TYR A 344 -16.48 -11.33 -30.99
N PRO A 345 -16.75 -10.59 -29.90
CA PRO A 345 -16.36 -11.02 -28.56
C PRO A 345 -17.14 -12.26 -28.13
N ASP A 346 -16.59 -12.99 -27.16
CA ASP A 346 -17.36 -14.02 -26.44
C ASP A 346 -18.59 -13.39 -25.78
N ARG A 347 -19.69 -14.17 -25.70
CA ARG A 347 -21.03 -13.71 -25.29
C ARG A 347 -21.05 -12.85 -24.03
N ASN A 348 -20.24 -13.18 -23.02
CA ASN A 348 -20.23 -12.50 -21.72
C ASN A 348 -18.93 -11.70 -21.49
N TYR A 349 -18.10 -11.50 -22.53
CA TYR A 349 -16.79 -10.86 -22.38
C TYR A 349 -16.92 -9.43 -21.84
N LEU A 350 -17.77 -8.63 -22.48
CA LEU A 350 -17.96 -7.23 -22.09
C LEU A 350 -18.65 -7.15 -20.73
N GLU A 351 -19.70 -7.94 -20.50
CA GLU A 351 -20.43 -7.99 -19.24
C GLU A 351 -19.49 -8.28 -18.05
N ASN A 352 -18.68 -9.35 -18.16
CA ASN A 352 -17.74 -9.74 -17.11
C ASN A 352 -16.67 -8.68 -16.84
N ARG A 353 -16.15 -8.06 -17.92
CA ARG A 353 -15.17 -6.98 -17.78
C ARG A 353 -15.77 -5.75 -17.12
N THR A 354 -16.97 -5.36 -17.53
CA THR A 354 -17.69 -4.22 -16.96
C THR A 354 -17.99 -4.45 -15.48
N ARG A 355 -18.48 -5.65 -15.11
CA ARG A 355 -18.72 -6.01 -13.71
C ARG A 355 -17.44 -5.91 -12.87
N LYS A 356 -16.32 -6.45 -13.37
CA LYS A 356 -15.02 -6.37 -12.70
C LYS A 356 -14.55 -4.93 -12.51
N GLU A 357 -14.77 -4.06 -13.49
CA GLU A 357 -14.41 -2.65 -13.36
C GLU A 357 -15.31 -1.93 -12.34
N LEU A 358 -16.59 -2.29 -12.25
CA LEU A 358 -17.49 -1.80 -11.19
C LEU A 358 -17.05 -2.30 -9.81
N ASP A 359 -16.60 -3.55 -9.66
CA ASP A 359 -16.03 -4.07 -8.40
C ASP A 359 -14.84 -3.19 -7.95
N ASN A 360 -13.92 -2.87 -8.88
CA ASN A 360 -12.76 -2.02 -8.59
C ASN A 360 -13.17 -0.61 -8.17
N ARG A 361 -14.11 0.00 -8.89
CA ARG A 361 -14.58 1.36 -8.59
C ARG A 361 -15.33 1.43 -7.27
N LEU A 362 -16.18 0.45 -6.98
CA LEU A 362 -16.85 0.34 -5.68
C LEU A 362 -15.83 0.17 -4.55
N SER A 363 -14.83 -0.69 -4.72
CA SER A 363 -13.75 -0.85 -3.74
C SER A 363 -13.03 0.48 -3.46
N ASN A 364 -12.75 1.28 -4.50
CA ASN A 364 -12.16 2.60 -4.34
C ASN A 364 -13.09 3.57 -3.59
N GLU A 365 -14.38 3.59 -3.91
CA GLU A 365 -15.36 4.43 -3.20
C GLU A 365 -15.47 4.05 -1.71
N MET A 366 -15.49 2.75 -1.40
CA MET A 366 -15.47 2.25 -0.02
C MET A 366 -14.22 2.74 0.73
N ARG A 367 -13.05 2.66 0.10
CA ARG A 367 -11.79 3.16 0.68
C ARG A 367 -11.81 4.67 0.89
N ASN A 368 -12.29 5.42 -0.08
CA ASN A 368 -12.37 6.89 0.00
C ASN A 368 -13.31 7.36 1.11
N PHE A 369 -14.43 6.65 1.32
CA PHE A 369 -15.41 7.01 2.34
C PHE A 369 -14.97 6.57 3.75
N TYR A 370 -14.65 5.29 3.94
CA TYR A 370 -14.41 4.70 5.28
C TYR A 370 -13.00 4.93 5.83
N SER A 371 -12.04 5.38 5.03
CA SER A 371 -10.71 5.78 5.53
C SER A 371 -10.73 6.99 6.48
N ARG A 372 -11.82 7.77 6.47
CA ARG A 372 -12.01 8.95 7.31
C ARG A 372 -12.65 8.64 8.65
N TYR A 373 -13.17 7.43 8.81
CA TYR A 373 -13.83 6.95 10.03
C TYR A 373 -12.86 6.28 10.97
#